data_AF-A0A9E5I3H9-F1
#
_entry.id   AF-A0A9E5I3H9-F1
#
_cell.length_a   1.000
_cell.length_b   1.000
_cell.length_c   1.000
_cell.angle_alpha   90.00
_cell.angle_beta   90.00
_cell.angle_gamma   90.00
#
_symmetry.space_group_name_H-M   'P 1'
#
loop_
_entity.id
_entity.type
_entity.pdbx_description
1 polymer ?
#
loop_
_entity_poly.entity_id
_entity_poly.type
_entity_poly.pdbx_seq_one_letter_code
_entity_poly.pdbx_strand_id
1 'polypeptide(L)'
;MRLGRTNDAINLLRAKTKAQPNETIWWDLLARAYDQDKKIGLRHYALAEKFATEGAWPSAIEQLKIARSAAGNDFYLGSVIDARLRVFQNQYREEQKEQKKS
;
A
#
# COMPACT_ATOMS: atom_id res chain seq x y z
N MET A 1 23.96 12.95 -8.42
CA MET A 1 22.85 13.79 -7.90
C MET A 1 21.46 13.14 -8.14
N ARG A 2 21.23 11.87 -7.75
CA ARG A 2 19.95 11.16 -8.05
C ARG A 2 18.91 11.25 -6.91
N LEU A 3 19.34 11.50 -5.68
CA LEU A 3 18.49 11.45 -4.47
C LEU A 3 17.44 12.56 -4.40
N GLY A 4 17.74 13.78 -4.87
CA GLY A 4 16.79 14.90 -4.83
C GLY A 4 15.56 14.67 -5.71
N ARG A 5 15.77 14.21 -6.95
CA ARG A 5 14.68 13.95 -7.91
C ARG A 5 13.76 12.80 -7.48
N THR A 6 14.31 11.79 -6.78
CA THR A 6 13.53 10.66 -6.27
C THR A 6 12.57 11.09 -5.16
N ASN A 7 13.00 11.97 -4.25
CA ASN A 7 12.15 12.48 -3.18
C ASN A 7 11.00 13.35 -3.71
N ASP A 8 11.26 14.21 -4.70
CA ASP A 8 10.23 15.03 -5.32
C ASP A 8 9.18 14.18 -6.05
N ALA A 9 9.63 13.15 -6.76
CA ALA A 9 8.75 12.18 -7.42
C ALA A 9 7.87 11.43 -6.42
N ILE A 10 8.44 10.95 -5.30
CA ILE A 10 7.68 10.30 -4.23
C ILE A 10 6.63 11.25 -3.66
N ASN A 11 6.98 12.51 -3.39
CA ASN A 11 6.05 13.49 -2.83
C ASN A 11 4.89 13.78 -3.79
N LEU A 12 5.18 13.97 -5.08
CA LEU A 12 4.16 14.15 -6.12
C LEU A 12 3.23 12.94 -6.20
N LEU A 13 3.78 11.73 -6.25
CA LEU A 13 3.01 10.49 -6.37
C LEU A 13 2.14 10.25 -5.13
N ARG A 14 2.64 10.55 -3.92
CA ARG A 14 1.82 10.54 -2.70
C ARG A 14 0.65 11.52 -2.75
N ALA A 15 0.85 12.69 -3.36
CA ALA A 15 -0.24 13.65 -3.54
C ALA A 15 -1.28 13.11 -4.55
N LYS A 16 -0.82 12.48 -5.64
CA LYS A 16 -1.70 11.84 -6.63
C LYS A 16 -2.52 10.70 -6.03
N THR A 17 -1.92 9.80 -5.24
CA THR A 17 -2.66 8.71 -4.61
C THR A 17 -3.69 9.20 -3.57
N LYS A 18 -3.45 10.34 -2.93
CA LYS A 18 -4.44 10.98 -2.06
C LYS A 18 -5.59 11.62 -2.83
N ALA A 19 -5.28 12.30 -3.94
CA ALA A 19 -6.28 12.98 -4.76
C ALA A 19 -7.13 12.01 -5.59
N GLN A 20 -6.54 10.89 -5.99
CA GLN A 20 -7.13 9.89 -6.88
C GLN A 20 -6.86 8.48 -6.33
N PRO A 21 -7.44 8.10 -5.18
CA PRO A 21 -7.11 6.85 -4.48
C PRO A 21 -7.54 5.60 -5.22
N ASN A 22 -8.53 5.69 -6.12
CA ASN A 22 -9.02 4.56 -6.91
C ASN A 22 -8.22 4.33 -8.20
N GLU A 23 -7.30 5.24 -8.55
CA GLU A 23 -6.48 5.13 -9.75
C GLU A 23 -5.24 4.27 -9.48
N THR A 24 -5.33 2.99 -9.85
CA THR A 24 -4.30 1.95 -9.66
C THR A 24 -2.90 2.38 -10.11
N ILE A 25 -2.81 3.15 -11.20
CA ILE A 25 -1.53 3.57 -11.78
C ILE A 25 -0.69 4.41 -10.81
N TRP A 26 -1.30 5.24 -9.97
CA TRP A 26 -0.54 6.07 -9.03
C TRP A 26 0.11 5.24 -7.93
N TRP A 27 -0.56 4.19 -7.48
CA TRP A 27 -0.02 3.25 -6.51
C TRP A 27 1.13 2.42 -7.09
N ASP A 28 1.01 1.96 -8.33
CA ASP A 28 2.09 1.23 -9.03
C ASP A 28 3.34 2.10 -9.19
N LEU A 29 3.17 3.34 -9.66
CA LEU A 29 4.27 4.29 -9.81
C LEU A 29 4.91 4.64 -8.45
N LEU A 30 4.10 4.83 -7.41
CA LEU A 30 4.60 5.09 -6.06
C LEU A 30 5.40 3.91 -5.51
N ALA A 31 4.95 2.67 -5.73
CA ALA A 31 5.68 1.48 -5.34
C ALA A 31 7.06 1.40 -6.02
N ARG A 32 7.13 1.68 -7.33
CA ARG A 32 8.41 1.72 -8.08
C ARG A 32 9.33 2.82 -7.57
N ALA A 33 8.80 3.99 -7.24
CA ALA A 33 9.59 5.08 -6.69
C ALA A 33 10.17 4.72 -5.31
N TYR A 34 9.39 4.08 -4.44
CA TYR A 34 9.89 3.56 -3.16
C TYR A 34 10.93 2.46 -3.32
N ASP A 35 10.80 1.61 -4.33
CA ASP A 35 11.79 0.58 -4.63
C ASP A 35 13.14 1.18 -5.04
N GLN A 36 13.11 2.18 -5.93
CA GLN A 36 14.31 2.92 -6.34
C GLN A 36 15.00 3.64 -5.17
N ASP A 37 14.24 4.03 -4.15
CA ASP A 37 14.71 4.66 -2.92
C ASP A 37 15.01 3.67 -1.79
N LYS A 38 14.97 2.36 -2.06
CA LYS A 38 15.24 1.26 -1.11
C LYS A 38 14.31 1.27 0.12
N LYS A 39 13.12 1.85 0.01
CA LYS A 39 12.10 1.91 1.06
C LYS A 39 11.15 0.71 0.97
N ILE A 40 11.66 -0.47 1.32
CA ILE A 40 10.97 -1.76 1.12
C ILE A 40 9.58 -1.80 1.79
N GLY A 41 9.45 -1.38 3.04
CA GLY A 41 8.15 -1.35 3.73
C GLY A 41 7.12 -0.48 3.02
N LEU A 42 7.53 0.69 2.54
CA LEU A 42 6.64 1.61 1.82
C LEU A 42 6.33 1.14 0.39
N ARG A 43 7.26 0.45 -0.28
CA ARG A 43 7.01 -0.22 -1.57
C ARG A 43 5.87 -1.22 -1.42
N HIS A 44 5.96 -2.12 -0.45
CA HIS A 44 4.93 -3.14 -0.23
C HIS A 44 3.61 -2.54 0.26
N TYR A 45 3.65 -1.47 1.06
CA TYR A 45 2.43 -0.72 1.40
C TYR A 45 1.73 -0.20 0.14
N ALA A 46 2.45 0.47 -0.78
CA ALA A 46 1.86 0.98 -2.02
C ALA A 46 1.33 -0.14 -2.94
N LEU A 47 2.01 -1.30 -3.00
CA LEU A 47 1.48 -2.47 -3.72
C LEU A 47 0.20 -3.02 -3.09
N ALA A 48 0.08 -2.97 -1.76
CA ALA A 48 -1.14 -3.38 -1.09
C ALA A 48 -2.33 -2.50 -1.49
N GLU A 49 -2.13 -1.18 -1.49
CA GLU A 49 -3.15 -0.22 -1.92
C GLU A 49 -3.55 -0.44 -3.38
N LYS A 50 -2.58 -0.70 -4.27
CA LYS A 50 -2.85 -1.08 -5.66
C LYS A 50 -3.75 -2.32 -5.76
N PHE A 51 -3.43 -3.39 -5.05
CA PHE A 51 -4.26 -4.60 -5.08
C PHE A 51 -5.65 -4.37 -4.48
N ALA A 52 -5.76 -3.48 -3.48
CA ALA A 52 -7.04 -3.09 -2.92
C ALA A 52 -7.92 -2.34 -3.93
N THR A 53 -7.36 -1.46 -4.77
CA THR A 53 -8.13 -0.79 -5.84
C THR A 53 -8.62 -1.76 -6.91
N GLU A 54 -7.95 -2.90 -7.07
CA GLU A 54 -8.35 -3.98 -7.97
C GLU A 54 -9.31 -5.00 -7.31
N GLY A 55 -9.66 -4.82 -6.03
CA GLY A 55 -10.48 -5.79 -5.26
C GLY A 55 -9.75 -7.09 -4.91
N ALA A 56 -8.43 -7.17 -5.17
CA ALA A 56 -7.61 -8.34 -4.88
C ALA A 56 -7.18 -8.39 -3.41
N TRP A 57 -8.16 -8.44 -2.49
CA TRP A 57 -7.93 -8.34 -1.05
C TRP A 57 -6.93 -9.35 -0.47
N PRO A 58 -6.91 -10.64 -0.87
CA PRO A 58 -5.90 -11.57 -0.37
C PRO A 58 -4.47 -11.11 -0.68
N SER A 59 -4.23 -10.64 -1.91
CA SER A 59 -2.94 -10.11 -2.33
C SER A 59 -2.61 -8.80 -1.61
N ALA A 60 -3.59 -7.90 -1.45
CA ALA A 60 -3.42 -6.65 -0.71
C ALA A 60 -2.98 -6.90 0.75
N ILE A 61 -3.65 -7.83 1.44
CA ILE A 61 -3.32 -8.21 2.81
C ILE A 61 -1.92 -8.81 2.89
N GLU A 62 -1.53 -9.65 1.94
CA GLU A 62 -0.20 -10.25 1.94
C GLU A 62 0.90 -9.21 1.76
N GLN A 63 0.71 -8.24 0.87
CA GLN A 63 1.64 -7.12 0.72
C GLN A 63 1.78 -6.31 2.03
N LEU A 64 0.69 -6.07 2.78
CA LEU A 64 0.78 -5.39 4.07
C LEU A 64 1.54 -6.20 5.12
N LYS A 65 1.44 -7.53 5.13
CA LYS A 65 2.27 -8.36 6.04
C LYS A 65 3.75 -8.25 5.70
N ILE A 66 4.11 -8.27 4.42
CA ILE A 66 5.50 -8.08 3.98
C ILE A 66 5.97 -6.67 4.40
N ALA A 67 5.14 -5.64 4.16
CA ALA A 67 5.42 -4.28 4.59
C ALA A 67 5.66 -4.21 6.11
N ARG A 68 4.82 -4.90 6.90
CA ARG A 68 4.91 -4.91 8.37
C ARG A 68 6.19 -5.54 8.87
N SER A 69 6.60 -6.65 8.25
CA SER A 69 7.87 -7.31 8.54
C SER A 69 9.06 -6.39 8.20
N ALA A 70 9.03 -5.75 7.02
CA ALA A 70 10.06 -4.85 6.57
C ALA A 70 10.15 -3.54 7.38
N ALA A 71 9.08 -3.11 8.06
CA ALA A 71 9.11 -1.96 8.95
C ALA A 71 10.02 -2.18 10.18
N GLY A 72 10.25 -3.43 10.59
CA GLY A 72 11.12 -3.76 11.72
C GLY A 72 10.76 -3.00 12.99
N ASN A 73 11.69 -2.17 13.46
CA ASN A 73 11.56 -1.36 14.68
C ASN A 73 10.98 0.05 14.44
N ASP A 74 10.57 0.39 13.21
CA ASP A 74 9.83 1.62 12.94
C ASP A 74 8.39 1.47 13.47
N PHE A 75 8.19 1.88 14.72
CA PHE A 75 6.90 1.80 15.41
C PHE A 75 5.81 2.61 14.71
N TYR A 76 6.17 3.75 14.12
CA TYR A 76 5.19 4.60 13.45
C TYR A 76 4.69 3.94 12.17
N LEU A 77 5.61 3.52 11.29
CA LEU A 77 5.26 2.81 10.07
C LEU A 77 4.54 1.49 10.37
N GLY A 78 5.01 0.74 11.36
CA GLY A 78 4.37 -0.49 11.83
C GLY A 78 2.91 -0.25 12.24
N SER A 79 2.64 0.78 13.04
CA SER A 79 1.29 1.12 13.49
C SER A 79 0.36 1.51 12.33
N VAL A 80 0.87 2.26 11.35
CA VAL A 80 0.11 2.62 10.14
C VAL A 80 -0.25 1.36 9.33
N ILE A 81 0.70 0.45 9.14
CA ILE A 81 0.47 -0.81 8.42
C ILE A 81 -0.54 -1.68 9.16
N ASP A 82 -0.41 -1.81 10.48
CA ASP A 82 -1.31 -2.62 11.31
C ASP A 82 -2.75 -2.09 11.26
N ALA A 83 -2.94 -0.76 11.26
CA ALA A 83 -4.24 -0.15 11.08
C ALA A 83 -4.83 -0.46 9.69
N ARG A 84 -4.02 -0.33 8.62
CA ARG A 84 -4.48 -0.62 7.26
C ARG A 84 -4.80 -2.10 7.04
N LEU A 85 -4.02 -3.00 7.66
CA LEU A 85 -4.24 -4.44 7.62
C LEU A 85 -5.62 -4.80 8.18
N ARG A 86 -6.01 -4.20 9.31
CA ARG A 86 -7.35 -4.38 9.90
C ARG A 86 -8.45 -3.93 8.95
N VAL A 87 -8.28 -2.77 8.29
CA VAL A 87 -9.24 -2.28 7.30
C VAL A 87 -9.42 -3.28 6.16
N PHE A 88 -8.33 -3.76 5.56
CA PHE A 88 -8.40 -4.71 4.43
C PHE A 88 -8.98 -6.07 4.83
N GLN A 89 -8.62 -6.56 6.02
CA GLN A 89 -9.20 -7.80 6.55
C GLN A 89 -10.70 -7.68 6.82
N ASN A 90 -11.18 -6.52 7.27
CA ASN A 90 -12.61 -6.28 7.47
C ASN A 90 -13.35 -6.30 6.12
N GLN A 91 -12.86 -5.52 5.15
CA GLN A 91 -13.43 -5.44 3.81
C GLN A 91 -13.50 -6.81 3.14
N TYR A 92 -12.42 -7.59 3.19
CA TYR A 92 -12.41 -8.95 2.66
C TYR A 92 -13.48 -9.83 3.30
N ARG A 93 -13.64 -9.78 4.64
CA ARG A 93 -14.66 -10.57 5.34
C ARG A 93 -16.08 -10.13 4.99
N GLU A 94 -16.30 -8.85 4.74
CA GLU A 94 -17.61 -8.31 4.35
C GLU A 94 -18.00 -8.82 2.97
N GLU A 95 -17.11 -8.71 1.97
CA GLU A 95 -17.36 -9.23 0.63
C GLU A 95 -17.60 -10.74 0.61
N GLN A 96 -16.85 -11.51 1.41
CA GLN A 96 -17.07 -12.95 1.54
C GLN A 96 -18.42 -13.30 2.17
N LYS A 97 -18.97 -12.43 3.05
CA LYS A 97 -20.31 -12.62 3.61
C LYS A 97 -21.40 -12.27 2.60
N GLU A 98 -21.20 -11.23 1.80
CA GLU A 98 -22.14 -10.83 0.75
C GLU A 98 -22.22 -11.89 -0.35
N GLN A 99 -21.08 -12.42 -0.79
CA GLN A 99 -21.02 -13.52 -1.77
C GLN A 99 -21.75 -14.79 -1.31
N LYS A 100 -21.78 -15.06 0.00
CA LYS A 100 -22.51 -16.22 0.57
C LYS A 100 -24.01 -16.00 0.73
N LYS A 101 -24.47 -14.75 0.65
CA LYS A 101 -25.89 -14.37 0.78
C LYS A 101 -26.59 -14.18 -0.56
N SER A 102 -25.82 -13.95 -1.62
CA SER A 102 -26.30 -13.92 -3.02
C SER A 102 -26.45 -15.33 -3.59
#